data_AF-A0A7T7L761-F1
#
_entry.id   AF-A0A7T7L761-F1
#
_cell.length_a   1.000
_cell.length_b   1.000
_cell.length_c   1.000
_cell.angle_alpha   90.00
_cell.angle_beta   90.00
_cell.angle_gamma   90.00
#
_symmetry.space_group_name_H-M   'P 1'
#
loop_
_entity.id
_entity.type
_entity.pdbx_description
1 polymer ?
#
loop_
_entity_poly.entity_id
_entity_poly.type
_entity_poly.pdbx_seq_one_letter_code
_entity_poly.pdbx_strand_id
1 'polypeptide(L)'
;MTATQQQWRQRFADLVAGNHSATGDPVDAGARLVVSGPDGTEVFRAALARHHRFEDDDEQVIWIRPLVGGQDAEGGGYLFNLNLTRRRSLSVASADLVDDGVEMELTTGQKARIEPADGPELEQLIRWDDFTNRLTPEEDAALERLDADSWHGRYA
;
A
#
# COMPACT_ATOMS: atom_id res chain seq x y z
N MET A 1 -12.49 3.60 19.52
CA MET A 1 -11.09 3.23 19.22
C MET A 1 -10.23 3.37 20.46
N THR A 2 -9.32 2.43 20.73
CA THR A 2 -8.37 2.52 21.86
C THR A 2 -7.17 3.41 21.50
N ALA A 3 -6.41 3.88 22.50
CA ALA A 3 -5.19 4.67 22.28
C ALA A 3 -4.15 3.89 21.44
N THR A 4 -3.97 2.60 21.73
CA THR A 4 -3.11 1.70 20.95
C THR A 4 -3.58 1.58 19.50
N GLN A 5 -4.91 1.52 19.28
CA GLN A 5 -5.48 1.45 17.94
C GLN A 5 -5.22 2.72 17.11
N GLN A 6 -5.23 3.89 17.75
CA GLN A 6 -4.88 5.14 17.07
C GLN A 6 -3.38 5.21 16.73
N GLN A 7 -2.51 4.68 17.59
CA GLN A 7 -1.06 4.75 17.40
C GLN A 7 -0.57 3.93 16.20
N TRP A 8 -0.98 2.66 16.07
CA TRP A 8 -0.54 1.86 14.93
C TRP A 8 -1.15 2.34 13.61
N ARG A 9 -2.38 2.86 13.61
CA ARG A 9 -3.00 3.46 12.40
C ARG A 9 -2.25 4.69 11.94
N GLN A 10 -1.83 5.54 12.87
CA GLN A 10 -0.99 6.69 12.55
C GLN A 10 0.35 6.24 11.95
N ARG A 11 1.02 5.26 12.60
CA ARG A 11 2.28 4.71 12.06
C ARG A 11 2.09 4.10 10.67
N PHE A 12 1.03 3.35 10.46
CA PHE A 12 0.66 2.79 9.16
C PHE A 12 0.52 3.90 8.11
N ALA A 13 -0.25 4.96 8.43
CA ALA A 13 -0.47 6.07 7.51
C ALA A 13 0.85 6.80 7.17
N ASP A 14 1.71 7.02 8.16
CA ASP A 14 3.01 7.65 7.98
C ASP A 14 3.99 6.80 7.14
N LEU A 15 3.91 5.47 7.27
CA LEU A 15 4.68 4.55 6.44
C LEU A 15 4.23 4.61 4.99
N VAL A 16 2.92 4.45 4.75
CA VAL A 16 2.34 4.45 3.40
C VAL A 16 2.53 5.81 2.70
N ALA A 17 2.44 6.92 3.43
CA ALA A 17 2.66 8.25 2.88
C ALA A 17 4.14 8.58 2.60
N GLY A 18 5.09 7.86 3.21
CA GLY A 18 6.53 8.18 3.13
C GLY A 18 6.99 9.25 4.12
N ASN A 19 6.19 9.60 5.12
CA ASN A 19 6.49 10.65 6.12
C ASN A 19 7.67 10.31 7.05
N HIS A 20 8.24 9.11 6.93
CA HIS A 20 9.41 8.64 7.66
C HIS A 20 10.73 8.85 6.89
N SER A 21 10.67 9.56 5.75
CA SER A 21 11.85 9.91 4.95
C SER A 21 12.89 10.66 5.76
N ALA A 22 14.15 10.24 5.64
CA ALA A 22 15.29 10.91 6.27
C ALA A 22 15.65 12.23 5.57
N THR A 23 15.31 12.38 4.28
CA THR A 23 15.55 13.61 3.49
C THR A 23 14.45 14.64 3.67
N GLY A 24 13.29 14.22 4.19
CA GLY A 24 12.08 15.01 4.26
C GLY A 24 11.26 15.01 2.96
N ASP A 25 11.78 14.41 1.89
CA ASP A 25 11.01 14.16 0.66
C ASP A 25 10.25 12.83 0.80
N PRO A 26 8.91 12.83 0.79
CA PRO A 26 8.12 11.60 0.91
C PRO A 26 8.30 10.67 -0.30
N VAL A 27 8.78 11.14 -1.45
CA VAL A 27 9.06 10.28 -2.62
C VAL A 27 10.26 9.35 -2.38
N ASP A 28 11.21 9.78 -1.55
CA ASP A 28 12.39 8.99 -1.17
C ASP A 28 12.07 7.85 -0.18
N ALA A 29 10.81 7.75 0.25
CA ALA A 29 10.34 6.74 1.19
C ALA A 29 8.93 6.23 0.84
N GLY A 30 8.52 5.19 1.53
CA GLY A 30 7.19 4.61 1.41
C GLY A 30 7.13 3.26 2.09
N ALA A 31 6.06 2.51 1.84
CA ALA A 31 5.84 1.24 2.50
C ALA A 31 5.85 0.07 1.52
N ARG A 32 6.24 -1.10 2.04
CA ARG A 32 5.92 -2.39 1.44
C ARG A 32 5.00 -3.19 2.35
N LEU A 33 4.27 -4.09 1.72
CA LEU A 33 3.52 -5.15 2.38
C LEU A 33 4.30 -6.45 2.27
N VAL A 34 4.50 -7.11 3.41
CA VAL A 34 4.97 -8.49 3.49
C VAL A 34 3.86 -9.32 4.14
N VAL A 35 3.47 -10.44 3.54
CA VAL A 35 2.51 -11.37 4.11
C VAL A 35 3.18 -12.71 4.32
N SER A 36 3.06 -13.24 5.54
CA SER A 36 3.52 -14.56 5.92
C SER A 36 2.36 -15.50 6.20
N GLY A 37 2.53 -16.77 5.81
CA GLY A 37 1.63 -17.85 6.16
C GLY A 37 1.66 -18.17 7.66
N PRO A 38 0.75 -19.04 8.14
CA PRO A 38 0.71 -19.45 9.55
C PRO A 38 1.98 -20.16 10.04
N ASP A 39 2.77 -20.72 9.12
CA ASP A 39 4.06 -21.35 9.37
C ASP A 39 5.23 -20.35 9.42
N GLY A 40 4.95 -19.06 9.20
CA GLY A 40 5.94 -17.98 9.14
C GLY A 40 6.60 -17.79 7.77
N THR A 41 6.29 -18.62 6.78
CA THR A 41 6.85 -18.50 5.42
C THR A 41 6.28 -17.28 4.72
N GLU A 42 7.13 -16.44 4.12
CA GLU A 42 6.68 -15.33 3.28
C GLU A 42 5.95 -15.86 2.04
N VAL A 43 4.69 -15.43 1.84
CA VAL A 43 3.84 -15.86 0.72
C VAL A 43 3.54 -14.73 -0.25
N PHE A 44 3.77 -13.48 0.14
CA PHE A 44 3.53 -12.32 -0.70
C PHE A 44 4.37 -11.12 -0.25
N ARG A 45 4.89 -10.38 -1.23
CA ARG A 45 5.59 -9.12 -1.03
C ARG A 45 5.27 -8.17 -2.18
N ALA A 46 5.00 -6.91 -1.86
CA ALA A 46 4.85 -5.85 -2.85
C ALA A 46 5.05 -4.48 -2.22
N ALA A 47 5.52 -3.52 -3.01
CA ALA A 47 5.40 -2.11 -2.66
C ALA A 47 3.92 -1.71 -2.51
N LEU A 48 3.63 -0.73 -1.66
CA LEU A 48 2.28 -0.20 -1.47
C LEU A 48 2.17 1.19 -2.09
N ALA A 49 1.21 1.37 -2.99
CA ALA A 49 0.84 2.71 -3.41
C ALA A 49 0.49 3.55 -2.17
N ARG A 50 0.66 4.88 -2.28
CA ARG A 50 0.44 5.86 -1.21
C ARG A 50 -1.03 5.99 -0.75
N HIS A 51 -1.89 5.05 -1.13
CA HIS A 51 -3.33 5.08 -0.89
C HIS A 51 -3.72 4.02 0.15
N HIS A 52 -4.46 4.46 1.16
CA HIS A 52 -5.06 3.58 2.13
C HIS A 52 -6.41 4.12 2.60
N ARG A 53 -7.28 3.24 3.09
CA ARG A 53 -8.54 3.61 3.73
C ARG A 53 -8.88 2.64 4.85
N PHE A 54 -9.14 3.15 6.03
CA PHE A 54 -9.69 2.37 7.14
C PHE A 54 -11.21 2.30 7.03
N GLU A 55 -11.78 1.13 7.29
CA GLU A 55 -13.21 0.88 7.35
C GLU A 55 -13.49 0.07 8.62
N ASP A 56 -14.40 0.59 9.46
CA ASP A 56 -14.63 0.12 10.83
C ASP A 56 -16.04 -0.44 11.04
N ASP A 57 -16.71 -0.85 9.95
CA ASP A 57 -18.06 -1.42 9.99
C ASP A 57 -17.98 -2.90 10.42
N ASP A 58 -18.12 -3.13 11.73
CA ASP A 58 -18.11 -4.42 12.46
C ASP A 58 -16.78 -5.21 12.47
N GLU A 59 -16.00 -5.16 11.39
CA GLU A 59 -14.66 -5.73 11.27
C GLU A 59 -13.64 -4.64 10.94
N GLN A 60 -12.43 -4.71 11.51
CA GLN A 60 -11.37 -3.78 11.16
C GLN A 60 -10.80 -4.14 9.79
N VAL A 61 -11.21 -3.39 8.76
CA VAL A 61 -10.76 -3.58 7.38
C VAL A 61 -9.85 -2.43 6.97
N ILE A 62 -8.73 -2.77 6.34
CA ILE A 62 -7.83 -1.80 5.71
C ILE A 62 -7.84 -2.04 4.21
N TRP A 63 -8.24 -1.04 3.44
CA TRP A 63 -8.05 -1.03 2.00
C TRP A 63 -6.68 -0.46 1.68
N ILE A 64 -5.94 -1.16 0.82
CA ILE A 64 -4.60 -0.82 0.36
C ILE A 64 -4.48 -1.09 -1.13
N ARG A 65 -3.41 -0.62 -1.76
CA ARG A 65 -3.10 -0.92 -3.17
C ARG A 65 -1.67 -1.42 -3.35
N PRO A 66 -1.46 -2.75 -3.29
CA PRO A 66 -0.18 -3.35 -3.65
C PRO A 66 0.15 -3.09 -5.12
N LEU A 67 1.38 -2.68 -5.40
CA LEU A 67 1.88 -2.42 -6.74
C LEU A 67 2.27 -3.73 -7.42
N VAL A 68 1.39 -4.23 -8.29
CA VAL A 68 1.55 -5.51 -8.99
C VAL A 68 1.27 -5.33 -10.48
N GLY A 69 2.07 -5.97 -11.33
CA GLY A 69 1.78 -6.07 -12.76
C GLY A 69 2.07 -4.80 -13.55
N GLY A 70 3.08 -4.03 -13.15
CA GLY A 70 3.63 -2.96 -13.97
C GLY A 70 4.62 -3.47 -15.02
N GLN A 71 4.86 -2.68 -16.07
CA GLN A 71 5.76 -3.02 -17.17
C GLN A 71 6.39 -1.78 -17.80
N ASP A 72 7.53 -1.93 -18.45
CA ASP A 72 8.13 -0.86 -19.25
C ASP A 72 7.28 -0.58 -20.50
N ALA A 73 7.08 0.70 -20.82
CA ALA A 73 6.33 1.12 -22.00
C ALA A 73 7.20 1.13 -23.25
N GLU A 74 6.64 0.74 -24.39
CA GLU A 74 7.24 0.97 -25.71
C GLU A 74 7.25 2.49 -26.01
N GLY A 75 8.32 3.17 -25.61
CA GLY A 75 8.44 4.63 -25.68
C GLY A 75 9.11 5.26 -24.46
N GLY A 76 9.43 4.47 -23.43
CA GLY A 76 10.08 4.92 -22.21
C GLY A 76 9.09 5.17 -21.07
N GLY A 77 9.59 5.03 -19.84
CA GLY A 77 8.79 5.08 -18.61
C GLY A 77 8.11 3.75 -18.29
N TYR A 78 7.44 3.71 -17.13
CA TYR A 78 6.83 2.51 -16.58
C TYR A 78 5.31 2.66 -16.53
N LEU A 79 4.54 1.66 -16.94
CA LEU A 79 3.08 1.70 -16.94
C LEU A 79 2.53 0.70 -15.94
N PHE A 80 1.51 1.14 -15.19
CA PHE A 80 0.68 0.28 -14.36
C PHE A 80 -0.67 0.09 -15.03
N ASN A 81 -1.11 -1.17 -15.07
CA ASN A 81 -2.51 -1.48 -15.31
C ASN A 81 -3.24 -1.36 -13.95
N LEU A 82 -4.23 -0.48 -13.85
CA LEU A 82 -4.97 -0.18 -12.62
C LEU A 82 -5.98 -1.28 -12.23
N ASN A 83 -6.36 -2.16 -13.16
CA ASN A 83 -7.12 -3.38 -12.84
C ASN A 83 -6.23 -4.48 -12.23
N LEU A 84 -4.96 -4.56 -12.63
CA LEU A 84 -3.98 -5.46 -12.00
C LEU A 84 -3.52 -4.89 -10.65
N THR A 85 -3.26 -3.59 -10.61
CA THR A 85 -2.91 -2.80 -9.42
C THR A 85 -4.17 -2.41 -8.65
N ARG A 86 -5.17 -3.29 -8.59
CA ARG A 86 -6.45 -3.01 -7.91
C ARG A 86 -6.26 -2.96 -6.40
N ARG A 87 -7.16 -2.26 -5.72
CA ARG A 87 -7.21 -2.25 -4.25
C ARG A 87 -7.41 -3.67 -3.71
N ARG A 88 -6.96 -3.90 -2.48
CA ARG A 88 -7.10 -5.13 -1.72
C ARG A 88 -7.52 -4.77 -0.30
N SER A 89 -8.39 -5.59 0.28
CA SER A 89 -8.75 -5.49 1.68
C SER A 89 -7.84 -6.40 2.53
N LEU A 90 -7.47 -5.91 3.70
CA LEU A 90 -6.90 -6.68 4.80
C LEU A 90 -7.92 -6.67 5.94
N SER A 91 -8.49 -7.84 6.26
CA SER A 91 -9.32 -8.02 7.45
C SER A 91 -8.41 -8.31 8.64
N VAL A 92 -8.32 -7.35 9.56
CA VAL A 92 -7.35 -7.34 10.65
C VAL A 92 -8.01 -7.79 11.96
N ALA A 93 -7.48 -8.85 12.56
CA ALA A 93 -7.91 -9.35 13.87
C ALA A 93 -7.24 -8.57 15.01
N SER A 94 -5.94 -8.31 14.88
CA SER A 94 -5.13 -7.55 15.84
C SER A 94 -3.99 -6.84 15.11
N ALA A 95 -3.46 -5.76 15.70
CA ALA A 95 -2.36 -5.01 15.12
C ALA A 95 -1.49 -4.40 16.22
N ASP A 96 -0.18 -4.49 16.03
CA ASP A 96 0.83 -4.02 16.97
C ASP A 96 1.92 -3.24 16.25
N LEU A 97 2.50 -2.29 16.98
CA LEU A 97 3.72 -1.61 16.55
C LEU A 97 4.92 -2.55 16.76
N VAL A 98 5.72 -2.76 15.73
CA VAL A 98 6.94 -3.57 15.79
C VAL A 98 8.08 -2.83 15.10
N ASP A 99 9.24 -2.73 15.75
CA ASP A 99 10.43 -2.05 15.21
C ASP A 99 10.10 -0.69 14.55
N ASP A 100 10.22 -0.61 13.22
CA ASP A 100 9.92 0.51 12.34
C ASP A 100 8.60 0.34 11.56
N GLY A 101 7.86 -0.74 11.80
CA GLY A 101 6.66 -1.12 11.06
C GLY A 101 5.39 -1.27 11.90
N VAL A 102 4.39 -1.87 11.26
CA VAL A 102 3.16 -2.35 11.87
C VAL A 102 2.98 -3.81 11.49
N GLU A 103 2.85 -4.68 12.48
CA GLU A 103 2.47 -6.08 12.28
C GLU A 103 0.97 -6.24 12.58
N MET A 104 0.29 -7.02 11.75
CA MET A 104 -1.14 -7.28 11.83
C MET A 104 -1.38 -8.78 11.72
N GLU A 105 -2.15 -9.32 12.66
CA GLU A 105 -2.73 -10.64 12.49
C GLU A 105 -4.02 -10.50 11.67
N LEU A 106 -4.09 -11.22 10.57
CA LEU A 106 -5.27 -11.22 9.71
C LEU A 106 -6.28 -12.26 10.22
N THR A 107 -7.56 -12.02 9.94
CA THR A 107 -8.64 -12.97 10.31
C THR A 107 -8.49 -14.35 9.65
N THR A 108 -7.67 -14.45 8.61
CA THR A 108 -7.30 -15.70 7.92
C THR A 108 -6.23 -16.52 8.67
N GLY A 109 -5.64 -15.99 9.74
CA GLY A 109 -4.49 -16.59 10.45
C GLY A 109 -3.13 -16.28 9.82
N GLN A 110 -3.10 -15.50 8.74
CA GLN A 110 -1.86 -14.97 8.16
C GLN A 110 -1.37 -13.75 8.96
N LYS A 111 -0.09 -13.43 8.81
CA LYS A 111 0.49 -12.18 9.32
C LYS A 111 0.79 -11.24 8.19
N ALA A 112 0.40 -9.97 8.32
CA ALA A 112 0.78 -8.90 7.40
C ALA A 112 1.66 -7.90 8.14
N ARG A 113 2.80 -7.55 7.54
CA ARG A 113 3.70 -6.51 8.03
C ARG A 113 3.78 -5.39 7.02
N ILE A 114 3.63 -4.18 7.52
CA ILE A 114 3.79 -2.92 6.78
C ILE A 114 5.04 -2.28 7.33
N GLU A 115 6.03 -2.11 6.48
CA GLU A 115 7.36 -1.64 6.87
C GLU A 115 7.93 -0.73 5.78
N PRO A 116 8.98 0.07 6.08
CA PRO A 116 9.66 0.88 5.08
C PRO A 116 10.06 0.05 3.86
N ALA A 117 9.75 0.58 2.68
CA ALA A 117 10.22 0.00 1.43
C ALA A 117 11.72 0.27 1.24
N ASP A 118 12.44 -0.70 0.70
CA ASP A 118 13.83 -0.57 0.30
C ASP A 118 14.05 -1.23 -1.07
N GLY A 119 15.22 -0.98 -1.65
CA GLY A 119 15.69 -1.64 -2.87
C GLY A 119 14.63 -1.69 -3.98
N PRO A 120 14.25 -2.89 -4.49
CA PRO A 120 13.29 -3.03 -5.58
C PRO A 120 11.90 -2.45 -5.30
N GLU A 121 11.42 -2.53 -4.06
CA GLU A 121 10.10 -1.98 -3.71
C GLU A 121 10.12 -0.45 -3.74
N LEU A 122 11.21 0.17 -3.28
CA LEU A 122 11.36 1.62 -3.36
C LEU A 122 11.48 2.10 -4.81
N GLU A 123 12.24 1.39 -5.65
CA GLU A 123 12.27 1.68 -7.09
C GLU A 123 10.89 1.58 -7.75
N GLN A 124 10.06 0.63 -7.30
CA GLN A 124 8.69 0.49 -7.79
C GLN A 124 7.77 1.64 -7.35
N LEU A 125 7.97 2.19 -6.15
CA LEU A 125 7.26 3.38 -5.66
C LEU A 125 7.62 4.62 -6.48
N ILE A 126 8.90 4.82 -6.78
CA ILE A 126 9.34 5.94 -7.64
C ILE A 126 8.67 5.85 -9.01
N ARG A 127 8.61 4.65 -9.59
CA ARG A 127 7.90 4.41 -10.87
C ARG A 127 6.39 4.67 -10.75
N TRP A 128 5.80 4.38 -9.59
CA TRP A 128 4.39 4.67 -9.32
C TRP A 128 4.15 6.17 -9.24
N ASP A 129 5.00 6.92 -8.56
CA ASP A 129 4.89 8.38 -8.44
C ASP A 129 5.05 9.06 -9.82
N ASP A 130 5.99 8.60 -10.65
CA ASP A 130 6.12 9.03 -12.04
C ASP A 130 4.90 8.67 -12.90
N PHE A 131 4.23 7.56 -12.58
CA PHE A 131 2.99 7.17 -13.24
C PHE A 131 1.81 8.03 -12.83
N THR A 132 1.61 8.30 -11.54
CA THR A 132 0.50 9.12 -11.05
C THR A 132 0.60 10.57 -11.53
N ASN A 133 1.82 11.09 -11.72
CA ASN A 133 2.06 12.40 -12.35
C ASN A 133 1.48 12.55 -13.77
N ARG A 134 1.13 11.45 -14.44
CA ARG A 134 0.51 11.44 -15.79
C ARG A 134 -1.01 11.29 -15.78
N LEU A 135 -1.61 11.13 -14.60
CA LEU A 135 -3.05 11.03 -14.44
C LEU A 135 -3.72 12.39 -14.58
N THR A 136 -4.97 12.39 -15.03
CA THR A 136 -5.79 13.60 -14.90
C THR A 136 -6.18 13.80 -13.43
N PRO A 137 -6.57 15.02 -13.01
CA PRO A 137 -7.05 15.25 -11.64
C PRO A 137 -8.23 14.36 -11.23
N GLU A 138 -9.08 13.98 -12.19
CA GLU A 138 -10.21 13.07 -11.95
C GLU A 138 -9.75 11.62 -11.74
N GLU A 139 -8.76 11.17 -12.52
CA GLU A 139 -8.13 9.86 -12.37
C GLU A 139 -7.39 9.77 -11.02
N ASP A 140 -6.64 10.80 -10.66
CA ASP A 140 -5.89 10.87 -9.41
C ASP A 140 -6.83 10.85 -8.18
N ALA A 141 -7.86 11.72 -8.18
CA ALA A 141 -8.87 11.73 -7.12
C ALA A 141 -9.64 10.40 -7.02
N ALA A 142 -9.82 9.67 -8.12
CA ALA A 142 -10.43 8.34 -8.09
C ALA A 142 -9.51 7.28 -7.47
N LEU A 143 -8.20 7.38 -7.69
CA LEU A 143 -7.23 6.50 -7.03
C LEU A 143 -7.15 6.74 -5.53
N GLU A 144 -7.16 8.00 -5.10
CA GLU A 144 -7.10 8.39 -3.69
C GLU A 144 -8.30 7.87 -2.89
N ARG A 145 -9.52 7.90 -3.47
CA ARG A 145 -10.74 7.40 -2.78
C ARG A 145 -10.70 5.91 -2.47
N LEU A 146 -9.94 5.14 -3.25
CA LEU A 146 -9.75 3.70 -3.09
C LEU A 146 -11.08 2.93 -2.94
N ASP A 147 -12.11 3.34 -3.69
CA ASP A 147 -13.49 2.86 -3.59
C ASP A 147 -13.84 1.78 -4.63
N ALA A 148 -13.18 1.79 -5.79
CA ALA A 148 -13.46 0.90 -6.90
C ALA A 148 -12.44 -0.25 -7.03
N ASP A 149 -12.97 -1.46 -7.31
CA ASP A 149 -12.17 -2.67 -7.58
C ASP A 149 -11.80 -2.84 -9.07
N SER A 150 -12.31 -1.94 -9.92
CA SER A 150 -12.11 -1.95 -11.37
C SER A 150 -11.94 -0.54 -11.92
N TRP A 151 -11.15 -0.43 -12.99
CA TRP A 151 -10.86 0.79 -13.71
C TRP A 151 -11.41 0.71 -15.14
N HIS A 152 -12.00 1.80 -15.61
CA HIS A 152 -12.61 1.90 -16.96
C HIS A 152 -11.96 2.97 -17.85
N GLY A 153 -10.87 3.60 -17.39
CA GLY A 153 -10.13 4.63 -18.13
C GLY A 153 -8.94 4.10 -18.93
N ARG A 154 -8.05 5.03 -19.32
CA ARG A 154 -6.87 4.78 -20.18
C ARG A 154 -5.93 3.68 -19.67
N TYR A 155 -5.90 3.47 -18.36
CA TYR A 155 -5.02 2.50 -17.70
C TYR A 155 -5.77 1.30 -17.12
N ALA A 156 -6.94 0.96 -17.68
CA ALA A 156 -7.66 -0.26 -17.39
C ALA A 156 -6.87 -1.51 -17.82
#